data_AF-A0A7Y4VK03-F1
#
_entry.id   AF-A0A7Y4VK03-F1
#
_cell.length_a   1.000
_cell.length_b   1.000
_cell.length_c   1.000
_cell.angle_alpha   90.00
_cell.angle_beta   90.00
_cell.angle_gamma   90.00
#
_symmetry.space_group_name_H-M   'P 1'
#
loop_
_entity.id
_entity.type
_entity.pdbx_description
1 polymer ?
#
loop_
_entity_poly.entity_id
_entity_poly.type
_entity_poly.pdbx_seq_one_letter_code
_entity_poly.pdbx_strand_id
1 'polypeptide(L)'
;MTNEKPPKWADRFLQWYCRPELLEEIQGDAYELFFRTRKKSKHKADLYFIWNVVRFFRLKNIRKGNSYHRSSISAAMLKNIFLVTIRNFVRQPGHSLLSVFGLSAGLTCALLIMLWVIHETSFDKFHSNANRLFKVLTHVEADGSYQTYDVASSAMDISSIPEAETLVSV
;
A
#
# COMPACT_ATOMS: atom_id res chain seq x y z
N MET A 1 -34.34 -40.91 -32.50
CA MET A 1 -33.15 -40.05 -32.65
C MET A 1 -32.21 -40.33 -31.48
N THR A 2 -31.28 -41.26 -31.65
CA THR A 2 -30.35 -41.68 -30.59
C THR A 2 -29.45 -40.51 -30.22
N ASN A 3 -29.22 -40.32 -28.92
CA ASN A 3 -28.39 -39.26 -28.35
C ASN A 3 -26.90 -39.61 -28.59
N GLU A 4 -26.44 -39.52 -29.83
CA GLU A 4 -25.14 -40.01 -30.28
C GLU A 4 -24.03 -39.00 -30.02
N LYS A 5 -23.75 -38.76 -28.74
CA LYS A 5 -22.72 -37.79 -28.34
C LYS A 5 -21.36 -38.49 -28.13
N PRO A 6 -20.27 -37.81 -28.50
CA PRO A 6 -18.92 -38.28 -28.19
C PRO A 6 -18.67 -38.32 -26.67
N PRO A 7 -17.59 -38.96 -26.22
CA PRO A 7 -17.27 -39.08 -24.80
C PRO A 7 -17.19 -37.69 -24.14
N LYS A 8 -18.15 -37.41 -23.26
CA LYS A 8 -18.34 -36.09 -22.60
C LYS A 8 -17.11 -35.61 -21.83
N TRP A 9 -16.32 -36.52 -21.29
CA TRP A 9 -15.12 -36.17 -20.54
C TRP A 9 -14.02 -35.62 -21.46
N ALA A 10 -13.86 -36.17 -22.67
CA ALA A 10 -12.86 -35.73 -23.64
C ALA A 10 -13.24 -34.36 -24.22
N ASP A 11 -14.54 -34.13 -24.44
CA ASP A 11 -15.08 -32.83 -24.83
C ASP A 11 -14.86 -31.76 -23.75
N ARG A 12 -15.15 -32.07 -22.48
CA ARG A 12 -14.84 -31.18 -21.34
C ARG A 12 -13.35 -30.87 -21.20
N PHE A 13 -12.49 -31.85 -21.45
CA PHE A 13 -11.05 -31.67 -21.41
C PHE A 13 -10.57 -30.71 -22.50
N LEU A 14 -11.11 -30.86 -23.72
CA LEU A 14 -10.84 -29.97 -24.85
C LEU A 14 -11.27 -28.53 -24.54
N GLN A 15 -12.46 -28.36 -23.95
CA GLN A 15 -13.01 -27.06 -23.55
C GLN A 15 -12.21 -26.38 -22.43
N TRP A 16 -11.68 -27.17 -21.48
CA TRP A 16 -10.89 -26.64 -20.37
C TRP A 16 -9.53 -26.10 -20.84
N TYR A 17 -8.91 -26.79 -21.80
CA TYR A 17 -7.56 -26.50 -22.26
C TYR A 17 -7.49 -25.46 -23.39
N CYS A 18 -8.40 -25.52 -24.37
CA CYS A 18 -8.36 -24.65 -25.55
C CYS A 18 -8.89 -23.24 -25.28
N ARG A 19 -8.39 -22.26 -26.05
CA ARG A 19 -8.94 -20.90 -26.09
C ARG A 19 -10.31 -20.90 -26.76
N PRO A 20 -11.25 -20.03 -26.32
CA PRO A 20 -12.60 -19.96 -26.89
C PRO A 20 -12.60 -19.73 -28.41
N GLU A 21 -11.64 -18.96 -28.94
CA GLU A 21 -11.51 -18.66 -30.37
C GLU A 21 -11.13 -19.89 -31.23
N LEU A 22 -10.33 -20.83 -30.71
CA LEU A 22 -9.90 -22.03 -31.44
C LEU A 22 -10.73 -23.26 -31.08
N LEU A 23 -11.51 -23.17 -30.00
CA LEU A 23 -12.30 -24.27 -29.46
C LEU A 23 -13.39 -24.70 -30.46
N GLU A 24 -14.08 -23.73 -31.07
CA GLU A 24 -15.17 -24.00 -32.01
C GLU A 24 -14.68 -24.77 -33.25
N GLU A 25 -13.55 -24.35 -33.83
CA GLU A 25 -12.94 -24.99 -35.00
C GLU A 25 -12.42 -26.40 -34.68
N ILE A 26 -11.61 -26.54 -33.61
CA ILE A 26 -11.02 -27.84 -33.23
C ILE A 26 -12.09 -28.85 -32.79
N GLN A 27 -13.12 -28.39 -32.08
CA GLN A 27 -14.23 -29.24 -31.65
C GLN A 27 -15.10 -29.67 -32.85
N GLY A 28 -15.34 -28.77 -33.81
CA GLY A 28 -16.05 -29.06 -35.05
C GLY A 28 -15.38 -30.18 -35.87
N ASP A 29 -14.08 -30.04 -36.15
CA ASP A 29 -13.30 -31.05 -36.89
C ASP A 29 -13.29 -32.41 -36.18
N ALA A 30 -13.09 -32.40 -34.86
CA ALA A 30 -13.08 -33.61 -34.06
C ALA A 30 -14.45 -34.32 -34.07
N TYR A 31 -15.56 -33.57 -34.07
CA TYR A 31 -16.90 -34.11 -34.20
C TYR A 31 -17.18 -34.70 -35.58
N GLU A 32 -16.74 -34.04 -36.66
CA GLU A 32 -16.92 -34.57 -38.01
C GLU A 32 -16.22 -35.94 -38.16
N LEU A 33 -14.96 -36.04 -37.72
CA LEU A 33 -14.19 -37.29 -37.75
C LEU A 33 -14.81 -38.39 -36.89
N PHE A 34 -15.38 -38.02 -35.74
CA PHE A 34 -16.11 -38.94 -34.87
C PHE A 34 -17.31 -39.54 -35.58
N PHE A 35 -18.20 -38.71 -36.14
CA PHE A 35 -19.40 -39.19 -36.83
C PHE A 35 -19.08 -40.00 -38.09
N ARG A 36 -18.00 -39.67 -38.82
CA ARG A 36 -17.52 -40.47 -39.97
C ARG A 36 -17.05 -41.86 -39.54
N THR A 37 -16.28 -41.95 -38.47
CA THR A 37 -15.74 -43.22 -37.97
C THR A 37 -16.83 -44.08 -37.31
N ARG A 38 -17.80 -43.44 -36.65
CA ARG A 38 -18.88 -44.11 -35.93
C ARG A 38 -19.83 -44.90 -36.84
N LYS A 39 -20.00 -44.46 -38.10
CA LYS A 39 -20.76 -45.22 -39.12
C LYS A 39 -20.19 -46.62 -39.36
N LYS A 40 -18.89 -46.83 -39.12
CA LYS A 40 -18.22 -48.14 -39.24
C LYS A 40 -18.16 -48.90 -37.92
N SER A 41 -17.78 -48.24 -36.82
CA SER A 41 -17.62 -48.90 -35.51
C SER A 41 -17.68 -47.90 -34.35
N LYS A 42 -18.48 -48.22 -33.32
CA LYS A 42 -18.70 -47.37 -32.13
C LYS A 42 -17.44 -47.20 -31.28
N HIS A 43 -16.82 -48.31 -30.85
CA HIS A 43 -15.68 -48.27 -29.94
C HIS A 43 -14.43 -47.65 -30.58
N LYS A 44 -14.19 -47.93 -31.87
CA LYS A 44 -13.07 -47.32 -32.59
C LYS A 44 -13.25 -45.81 -32.70
N ALA A 45 -14.48 -45.31 -32.93
CA ALA A 45 -14.73 -43.88 -33.02
C ALA A 45 -14.44 -43.16 -31.70
N ASP A 46 -14.84 -43.73 -30.56
CA ASP A 46 -14.59 -43.14 -29.24
C ASP A 46 -13.09 -43.06 -28.93
N LEU A 47 -12.35 -44.15 -29.16
CA LEU A 47 -10.90 -44.20 -28.94
C LEU A 47 -10.14 -43.25 -29.88
N TYR A 48 -10.57 -43.15 -31.14
CA TYR A 48 -9.95 -42.27 -32.13
C TYR A 48 -10.19 -40.80 -31.78
N PHE A 49 -11.38 -40.45 -31.29
CA PHE A 49 -11.68 -39.11 -30.80
C PHE A 49 -10.75 -38.73 -29.64
N ILE A 50 -10.64 -39.60 -28.63
CA ILE A 50 -9.74 -39.39 -27.49
C ILE A 50 -8.29 -39.22 -27.93
N TRP A 51 -7.82 -40.08 -28.84
CA TRP A 51 -6.46 -40.00 -29.38
C TRP A 51 -6.19 -38.67 -30.10
N ASN A 52 -7.16 -38.17 -30.87
CA ASN A 52 -7.03 -36.87 -31.52
C ASN A 52 -6.99 -35.72 -30.50
N VAL A 53 -7.87 -35.73 -29.48
CA VAL A 53 -7.85 -34.71 -28.42
C VAL A 53 -6.51 -34.65 -27.70
N VAL A 54 -5.94 -35.82 -27.35
CA VAL A 54 -4.62 -35.89 -26.70
C VAL A 54 -3.51 -35.49 -27.65
N ARG A 55 -3.57 -35.90 -28.93
CA ARG A 55 -2.58 -35.53 -29.94
C ARG A 55 -2.57 -34.03 -30.26
N PHE A 56 -3.73 -33.37 -30.23
CA PHE A 56 -3.86 -31.93 -30.45
C PHE A 56 -3.49 -31.09 -29.21
N PHE A 57 -3.08 -31.72 -28.11
CA PHE A 57 -2.57 -31.06 -26.90
C PHE A 57 -1.20 -30.41 -27.17
N ARG A 58 -1.21 -29.19 -27.72
CA ARG A 58 -0.01 -28.38 -27.99
C ARG A 58 0.08 -27.24 -26.99
N LEU A 59 1.17 -27.09 -26.24
CA LEU A 59 1.33 -26.09 -25.16
C LEU A 59 0.98 -24.64 -25.56
N LYS A 60 1.03 -24.32 -26.87
CA LYS A 60 0.62 -23.02 -27.44
C LYS A 60 -0.90 -22.76 -27.39
N ASN A 61 -1.71 -23.81 -27.41
CA ASN A 61 -3.17 -23.75 -27.38
C ASN A 61 -3.74 -23.69 -25.94
N ILE A 62 -2.90 -23.90 -24.92
CA ILE A 62 -3.27 -23.67 -23.51
C ILE A 62 -3.81 -22.26 -23.41
N ARG A 63 -5.01 -22.16 -22.83
CA ARG A 63 -5.63 -20.94 -22.32
C ARG A 63 -4.56 -19.99 -21.80
N LYS A 64 -4.11 -19.08 -22.66
CA LYS A 64 -3.17 -18.04 -22.30
C LYS A 64 -4.00 -17.09 -21.47
N GLY A 65 -3.89 -17.21 -20.15
CA GLY A 65 -4.48 -16.25 -19.23
C GLY A 65 -4.14 -14.86 -19.75
N ASN A 66 -5.14 -13.97 -19.77
CA ASN A 66 -5.01 -12.58 -20.19
C ASN A 66 -3.60 -12.13 -19.83
N SER A 67 -2.76 -11.97 -20.85
CA SER A 67 -1.48 -11.32 -20.67
C SER A 67 -1.83 -9.87 -20.47
N TYR A 68 -2.33 -9.54 -19.28
CA TYR A 68 -2.28 -8.20 -18.74
C TYR A 68 -0.84 -7.82 -18.93
N HIS A 69 -0.60 -6.91 -19.87
CA HIS A 69 0.68 -6.27 -20.08
C HIS A 69 1.16 -5.87 -18.70
N ARG A 70 2.07 -6.64 -18.10
CA ARG A 70 2.69 -6.24 -16.85
C ARG A 70 3.50 -5.03 -17.26
N SER A 71 2.92 -3.85 -17.05
CA SER A 71 3.57 -2.56 -17.14
C SER A 71 4.61 -2.50 -16.03
N SER A 72 5.64 -3.32 -16.19
CA SER A 72 6.92 -3.07 -15.57
C SER A 72 7.31 -1.69 -16.07
N ILE A 73 7.20 -0.70 -15.19
CA ILE A 73 7.67 0.65 -15.44
C ILE A 73 9.12 0.52 -15.90
N SER A 74 9.36 0.69 -17.20
CA SER A 74 10.71 0.54 -17.73
C SER A 74 11.51 1.77 -17.30
N ALA A 75 12.78 1.57 -16.94
CA ALA A 75 13.66 2.69 -16.60
C ALA A 75 13.72 3.74 -17.75
N ALA A 76 13.58 3.29 -18.99
CA ALA A 76 13.47 4.16 -20.17
C ALA A 76 12.20 5.03 -20.15
N MET A 77 11.06 4.50 -19.71
CA MET A 77 9.82 5.26 -19.58
C MET A 77 9.92 6.31 -18.47
N LEU A 78 10.52 5.97 -17.32
CA LEU A 78 10.75 6.94 -16.23
C LEU A 78 11.66 8.08 -16.68
N LYS A 79 12.74 7.77 -17.41
CA LYS A 79 13.62 8.78 -17.99
C LYS A 79 12.84 9.74 -18.90
N ASN A 80 11.93 9.20 -19.73
CA ASN A 80 11.11 10.01 -20.61
C ASN A 80 10.13 10.91 -19.83
N ILE A 81 9.43 10.37 -18.84
CA ILE A 81 8.51 11.14 -17.98
C ILE A 81 9.24 12.27 -17.25
N PHE A 82 10.44 12.00 -16.75
CA PHE A 82 11.26 13.00 -16.06
C PHE A 82 11.74 14.10 -17.02
N LEU A 83 12.26 13.74 -18.19
CA LEU A 83 12.70 14.70 -19.21
C LEU A 83 11.55 15.59 -19.71
N VAL A 84 10.38 15.00 -19.97
CA VAL A 84 9.20 15.74 -20.44
C VAL A 84 8.71 16.71 -19.36
N THR A 85 8.66 16.27 -18.10
CA THR A 85 8.23 17.10 -16.98
C THR A 85 9.18 18.29 -16.77
N ILE A 86 10.50 18.07 -16.79
CA ILE A 86 11.49 19.16 -16.65
C ILE A 86 11.36 20.17 -17.81
N ARG A 87 11.25 19.68 -19.04
CA ARG A 87 11.13 20.58 -20.20
C ARG A 87 9.85 21.42 -20.13
N ASN A 88 8.76 20.85 -19.62
CA ASN A 88 7.51 21.58 -19.40
C ASN A 88 7.64 22.61 -18.26
N PHE A 89 8.31 22.24 -17.17
CA PHE A 89 8.55 23.09 -16.01
C PHE A 89 9.32 24.37 -16.37
N VAL A 90 10.36 24.24 -17.20
CA VAL A 90 11.15 25.38 -17.70
C VAL A 90 10.36 26.25 -18.69
N ARG A 91 9.47 25.64 -19.49
CA ARG A 91 8.67 26.35 -20.50
C ARG A 91 7.54 27.19 -19.88
N GLN A 92 7.01 26.80 -18.73
CA GLN A 92 5.94 27.52 -18.02
C GLN A 92 6.38 27.92 -16.60
N PRO A 93 7.31 28.88 -16.46
CA PRO A 93 7.93 29.19 -15.17
C PRO A 93 6.94 29.80 -14.17
N GLY A 94 6.01 30.65 -14.59
CA GLY A 94 5.06 31.31 -13.67
C GLY A 94 4.18 30.32 -12.91
N HIS A 95 3.54 29.38 -13.61
CA HIS A 95 2.68 28.36 -13.00
C HIS A 95 3.49 27.36 -12.17
N SER A 96 4.65 26.96 -12.68
CA SER A 96 5.57 26.02 -12.04
C SER A 96 6.14 26.57 -10.72
N LEU A 97 6.54 27.85 -10.70
CA LEU A 97 7.02 28.54 -9.51
C LEU A 97 5.93 28.62 -8.44
N LEU A 98 4.72 29.00 -8.82
CA LEU A 98 3.61 29.12 -7.87
C LEU A 98 3.29 27.77 -7.22
N SER A 99 3.27 26.69 -8.01
CA SER A 99 3.01 25.33 -7.52
C SER A 99 4.09 24.85 -6.56
N VAL A 100 5.37 25.02 -6.90
CA VAL A 100 6.47 24.58 -6.04
C VAL A 100 6.59 25.45 -4.79
N PHE A 101 6.38 26.76 -4.92
CA PHE A 101 6.45 27.69 -3.79
C PHE A 101 5.32 27.46 -2.78
N GLY A 102 4.09 27.22 -3.25
CA GLY A 102 2.97 26.89 -2.36
C GLY A 102 3.19 25.58 -1.60
N LEU A 103 3.66 24.54 -2.31
CA LEU A 103 3.98 23.25 -1.70
C LEU A 103 5.14 23.34 -0.70
N SER A 104 6.22 24.05 -1.06
CA SER A 104 7.37 24.19 -0.18
C SER A 104 7.07 25.06 1.04
N ALA A 105 6.35 26.17 0.88
CA ALA A 105 5.94 27.04 1.98
C ALA A 105 5.01 26.32 2.96
N GLY A 106 4.01 25.57 2.45
CA GLY A 106 3.12 24.78 3.29
C GLY A 106 3.86 23.68 4.06
N LEU A 107 4.75 22.94 3.38
CA LEU A 107 5.59 21.92 4.02
C LEU A 107 6.50 22.52 5.08
N THR A 108 7.14 23.65 4.79
CA THR A 108 8.04 24.34 5.73
C THR A 108 7.28 24.83 6.96
N CYS A 109 6.11 25.43 6.76
CA CYS A 109 5.26 25.90 7.85
C CYS A 109 4.79 24.73 8.74
N ALA A 110 4.33 23.63 8.14
CA ALA A 110 3.95 22.42 8.87
C ALA A 110 5.12 21.82 9.65
N LEU A 111 6.31 21.76 9.05
CA LEU A 111 7.53 21.27 9.71
C LEU A 111 7.96 22.18 10.87
N LEU A 112 7.86 23.51 10.72
CA LEU A 112 8.17 24.45 11.79
C LEU A 112 7.22 24.30 12.97
N ILE A 113 5.92 24.16 12.72
CA ILE A 113 4.92 23.90 13.77
C ILE A 113 5.21 22.57 14.45
N MET A 114 5.48 21.51 13.68
CA MET A 114 5.81 20.20 14.23
C MET A 114 7.08 20.25 15.10
N LEU A 115 8.11 20.97 14.65
CA LEU A 115 9.34 21.17 15.40
C LEU A 115 9.09 21.93 16.71
N TRP A 116 8.24 22.96 16.67
CA TRP A 116 7.85 23.72 17.86
C TRP A 116 7.11 22.84 18.88
N VAL A 117 6.16 22.00 18.43
CA VAL A 117 5.45 21.06 19.30
C VAL A 117 6.42 20.04 19.90
N ILE A 118 7.36 19.51 19.12
CA ILE A 118 8.39 18.60 19.62
C ILE A 118 9.26 19.31 20.68
N HIS A 119 9.63 20.57 20.45
CA HIS A 119 10.40 21.35 21.41
C HIS A 119 9.63 21.55 22.72
N GLU A 120 8.37 21.98 22.65
CA GLU A 120 7.50 22.22 23.81
C GLU A 120 7.29 20.94 24.63
N THR A 121 6.96 19.83 23.96
CA THR A 121 6.76 18.53 24.62
C THR A 121 8.05 17.89 25.11
N SER A 122 9.22 18.32 24.61
CA SER A 122 10.52 17.89 25.12
C SER A 122 10.93 18.69 26.36
N PHE A 123 10.57 19.97 26.44
CA PHE A 123 10.83 20.82 27.61
C PHE A 123 10.16 20.27 28.87
N ASP A 124 8.91 19.81 28.75
CA ASP A 124 8.15 19.18 29.84
C ASP A 124 8.74 17.82 30.29
N LYS A 125 9.66 17.25 29.50
CA LYS A 125 10.32 15.96 29.77
C LYS A 125 11.76 16.07 30.25
N PHE A 126 12.34 17.28 30.37
CA PHE A 126 13.70 17.44 30.87
C PHE A 126 13.86 17.06 32.36
N HIS A 127 12.77 17.03 33.12
CA HIS A 127 12.77 16.54 34.49
C HIS A 127 12.20 15.12 34.54
N SER A 128 13.04 14.13 34.84
CA SER A 128 12.63 12.72 34.98
C SER A 128 11.57 12.49 36.08
N ASN A 129 11.30 13.50 36.92
CA ASN A 129 10.33 13.47 38.02
C ASN A 129 9.29 14.62 37.92
N ALA A 130 8.80 14.96 36.72
CA ALA A 130 7.78 16.02 36.52
C ALA A 130 6.53 15.87 37.42
N ASN A 131 6.13 14.62 37.75
CA ASN A 131 5.00 14.34 38.65
C ASN A 131 5.28 14.56 40.15
N ARG A 132 6.54 14.83 40.56
CA ARG A 132 6.93 15.04 41.97
C ARG A 132 7.55 16.43 42.21
N LEU A 133 7.49 17.32 41.22
CA LEU A 133 7.95 18.71 41.35
C LEU A 133 6.81 19.56 41.89
N PHE A 134 6.93 19.99 43.14
CA PHE A 134 6.00 20.90 43.79
C PHE A 134 6.65 22.28 43.94
N LYS A 135 5.88 23.33 43.67
CA LYS A 135 6.32 24.71 43.81
C LYS A 135 6.07 25.19 45.23
N VAL A 136 7.09 25.75 45.89
CA VAL A 136 6.94 26.33 47.22
C VAL A 136 6.57 27.80 47.08
N LEU A 137 5.41 28.18 47.62
CA LEU A 137 4.94 29.57 47.68
C LEU A 137 5.20 30.11 49.09
N THR A 138 5.87 31.25 49.19
CA THR A 138 6.10 31.90 50.49
C THR A 138 5.13 33.08 50.64
N HIS A 139 4.35 33.07 51.71
CA HIS A 139 3.50 34.20 52.09
C HIS A 139 4.27 35.07 53.09
N VAL A 140 4.49 36.34 52.73
CA VAL A 140 5.10 37.34 53.63
C VAL A 140 4.01 38.35 53.97
N GLU A 141 3.72 38.49 55.26
CA GLU A 141 2.81 39.50 55.75
C GLU A 141 3.57 40.81 55.94
N ALA A 142 3.20 41.82 55.15
CA ALA A 142 3.72 43.17 55.27
C ALA A 142 2.54 44.15 55.26
N ASP A 143 2.46 44.99 56.29
CA ASP A 143 1.46 46.07 56.42
C ASP A 143 0.00 45.58 56.32
N GLY A 144 -0.32 44.49 57.01
CA GLY A 144 -1.67 43.90 57.02
C GLY A 144 -2.11 43.27 55.68
N SER A 145 -1.20 43.15 54.71
CA SER A 145 -1.42 42.51 53.41
C SER A 145 -0.53 41.29 53.24
N TYR A 146 -1.12 40.18 52.78
CA TYR A 146 -0.36 38.99 52.40
C TYR A 146 0.18 39.15 50.99
N GLN A 147 1.49 39.32 50.87
CA GLN A 147 2.17 39.28 49.57
C GLN A 147 2.71 37.88 49.35
N THR A 148 2.31 37.25 48.24
CA THR A 148 2.72 35.90 47.89
C THR A 148 3.86 35.97 46.89
N TYR A 149 5.01 35.42 47.25
CA TYR A 149 6.19 35.42 46.39
C TYR A 149 6.51 34.01 45.89
N ASP A 150 6.90 33.95 44.63
CA ASP A 150 7.26 32.74 43.90
C ASP A 150 8.72 32.31 44.14
N VAL A 151 9.14 32.40 45.39
CA VAL A 151 10.49 32.06 45.84
C VAL A 151 10.40 31.39 47.20
N ALA A 152 11.15 30.30 47.38
CA ALA A 152 11.38 29.73 48.71
C ALA A 152 12.36 30.64 49.47
N SER A 153 12.07 30.93 50.74
CA SER A 153 13.01 31.63 51.61
C SER A 153 14.33 30.85 51.68
N SER A 154 15.48 31.52 51.54
CA SER A 154 16.80 30.88 51.60
C SER A 154 17.12 30.23 52.95
N ALA A 155 16.33 30.52 53.98
CA ALA A 155 16.40 29.93 55.31
C ALA A 155 15.41 28.75 55.51
N MET A 156 14.77 28.27 54.43
CA MET A 156 13.80 27.19 54.53
C MET A 156 14.48 25.85 54.83
N ASP A 157 14.21 25.30 56.01
CA ASP A 157 14.75 24.00 56.43
C ASP A 157 13.93 22.86 55.83
N ILE A 158 14.59 22.03 55.03
CA ILE A 158 14.01 20.85 54.36
C ILE A 158 13.44 19.86 55.38
N SER A 159 13.98 19.83 56.61
CA SER A 159 13.50 18.97 57.70
C SER A 159 12.05 19.27 58.14
N SER A 160 11.55 20.46 57.84
CA SER A 160 10.18 20.90 58.19
C SER A 160 9.10 20.42 57.22
N ILE A 161 9.48 19.89 56.05
CA ILE A 161 8.55 19.31 55.06
C ILE A 161 8.88 17.83 54.88
N PRO A 162 8.11 16.91 55.50
CA PRO A 162 8.42 15.47 55.49
C PRO A 162 8.32 14.81 54.11
N GLU A 163 7.67 15.48 53.14
CA GLU A 163 7.46 14.96 51.77
C GLU A 163 8.49 15.47 50.75
N ALA A 164 9.37 16.42 51.12
CA ALA A 164 10.33 17.03 50.21
C ALA A 164 11.72 16.38 50.33
N GLU A 165 12.15 15.66 49.29
CA GLU A 165 13.44 14.93 49.28
C GLU A 165 14.65 15.83 48.94
N THR A 166 14.47 16.87 48.10
CA THR A 166 15.57 17.74 47.65
C THR A 166 15.05 19.14 47.27
N LEU A 167 15.75 20.19 47.68
CA LEU A 167 15.55 21.55 47.15
C LEU A 167 16.45 21.79 45.95
N VAL A 168 15.86 22.27 44.86
CA VAL A 168 16.59 22.70 43.67
C VAL A 168 16.25 24.17 43.43
N SER A 169 17.25 25.04 43.54
CA SER A 169 17.16 26.42 43.07
C SER A 169 17.35 26.44 41.56
N VAL A 170 16.36 26.94 40.83
CA VAL A 170 16.47 27.21 39.38
C VAL A 170 17.21 28.51 39.15
#